data_AF-A0AA92CI90-F1
#
_entry.id   AF-A0AA92CI90-F1
#
_cell.length_a   1.000
_cell.length_b   1.000
_cell.length_c   1.000
_cell.angle_alpha   90.00
_cell.angle_beta   90.00
_cell.angle_gamma   90.00
#
_symmetry.space_group_name_H-M   'P 1'
#
loop_
_entity.id
_entity.type
_entity.pdbx_description
1 polymer ?
#
loop_
_entity_poly.entity_id
_entity_poly.type
_entity_poly.pdbx_seq_one_letter_code
_entity_poly.pdbx_strand_id
1 'polypeptide(L)'
;MSKDTDDIAISDAMVGDILATEVPQWAGLPRRRIESSGTDNCMVRIGEQMVLRVPRRWSATQYLAKELDWLPRLQGLPLAVPVLRHRSCLRDDLPFGIFDWIEGDLANPAKIADPVAVAQSLADF
;
A
#
# COMPACT_ATOMS: atom_id res chain seq x y z
N MET A 1 26.49 -17.53 -0.76
CA MET A 1 25.78 -16.38 -0.16
C MET A 1 25.85 -15.22 -1.15
N SER A 2 24.79 -15.00 -1.92
CA SER A 2 24.58 -13.72 -2.60
C SER A 2 23.15 -13.32 -2.28
N LYS A 3 23.00 -12.48 -1.28
CA LYS A 3 21.71 -12.01 -0.78
C LYS A 3 21.46 -10.64 -1.42
N ASP A 4 20.47 -10.61 -2.30
CA ASP A 4 19.56 -9.49 -2.57
C ASP A 4 20.16 -8.17 -3.11
N THR A 5 20.45 -8.11 -4.43
CA THR A 5 20.60 -6.82 -5.14
C THR A 5 19.26 -6.14 -5.43
N ASP A 6 18.14 -6.88 -5.34
CA ASP A 6 16.81 -6.40 -5.68
C ASP A 6 16.05 -5.83 -4.46
N ASP A 7 16.38 -6.24 -3.23
CA ASP A 7 15.67 -5.78 -2.04
C ASP A 7 16.00 -4.33 -1.67
N ILE A 8 14.98 -3.61 -1.21
CA ILE A 8 15.07 -2.22 -0.77
C ILE A 8 14.97 -2.20 0.76
N ALA A 9 16.00 -1.65 1.41
CA ALA A 9 16.02 -1.47 2.85
C ALA A 9 15.12 -0.30 3.28
N ILE A 10 13.88 -0.60 3.67
CA ILE A 10 12.91 0.40 4.14
C ILE A 10 12.99 0.49 5.67
N SER A 11 13.62 1.57 6.14
CA SER A 11 13.77 1.89 7.56
C SER A 11 12.69 2.87 8.03
N ASP A 12 12.45 2.90 9.35
CA ASP A 12 11.51 3.85 9.95
C ASP A 12 11.99 5.32 9.79
N ALA A 13 13.32 5.52 9.71
CA ALA A 13 13.91 6.83 9.42
C ALA A 13 13.53 7.30 8.02
N MET A 14 13.69 6.45 7.00
CA MET A 14 13.28 6.76 5.63
C MET A 14 11.78 7.10 5.54
N VAL A 15 10.93 6.35 6.25
CA VAL A 15 9.50 6.65 6.32
C VAL A 15 9.24 8.00 7.00
N GLY A 16 9.98 8.30 8.07
CA GLY A 16 9.90 9.60 8.74
C GLY A 16 10.28 10.76 7.82
N ASP A 17 11.36 10.62 7.06
CA ASP A 17 11.86 11.64 6.13
C ASP A 17 10.87 11.89 4.99
N ILE A 18 10.29 10.83 4.43
CA ILE A 18 9.20 10.93 3.43
C ILE A 18 8.06 11.79 3.99
N LEU A 19 7.59 11.48 5.19
CA LEU A 19 6.44 12.20 5.75
C LEU A 19 6.78 13.65 6.12
N ALA A 20 7.96 13.91 6.66
CA ALA A 20 8.39 15.25 7.03
C ALA A 20 8.59 16.16 5.82
N THR A 21 9.06 15.61 4.70
CA THR A 21 9.42 16.39 3.50
C THR A 21 8.22 16.56 2.57
N GLU A 22 7.51 15.48 2.27
CA GLU A 22 6.54 15.45 1.18
C GLU A 22 5.11 15.74 1.67
N VAL A 23 4.81 15.41 2.93
CA VAL A 23 3.47 15.54 3.53
C VAL A 23 3.54 15.96 5.01
N PRO A 24 4.15 17.12 5.32
CA PRO A 24 4.43 17.56 6.68
C PRO A 24 3.18 17.62 7.58
N GLN A 25 1.99 17.82 7.01
CA GLN A 25 0.71 17.80 7.72
C GLN A 25 0.40 16.45 8.40
N TRP A 26 1.03 15.35 7.98
CA TRP A 26 0.84 14.01 8.53
C TRP A 26 2.06 13.48 9.30
N ALA A 27 3.17 14.22 9.30
CA ALA A 27 4.43 13.76 9.90
C ALA A 27 4.34 13.48 11.41
N GLY A 28 3.43 14.16 12.11
CA GLY A 28 3.19 13.96 13.55
C GLY A 28 2.23 12.81 13.90
N LEU A 29 1.65 12.13 12.91
CA LEU A 29 0.70 11.05 13.17
C LEU A 29 1.41 9.75 13.61
N PRO A 30 0.77 8.91 14.44
CA PRO A 30 1.31 7.60 14.80
C PRO A 30 1.60 6.75 13.56
N ARG A 31 2.71 5.99 13.59
CA ARG A 31 3.14 5.13 12.49
C ARG A 31 3.23 3.70 12.96
N ARG A 32 2.65 2.76 12.20
CA ARG A 32 2.71 1.33 12.50
C ARG A 32 2.98 0.54 11.24
N ARG A 33 4.08 -0.21 11.22
CA ARG A 33 4.36 -1.15 10.14
C ARG A 33 3.33 -2.27 10.15
N ILE A 34 2.78 -2.57 8.98
CA ILE A 34 1.84 -3.68 8.82
C ILE A 34 2.66 -4.91 8.45
N GLU A 35 2.61 -5.93 9.31
CA GLU A 35 3.15 -7.25 9.00
C GLU A 35 2.22 -7.92 7.99
N SER A 36 2.45 -7.63 6.72
CA SER A 36 1.73 -8.20 5.59
C SER A 36 2.54 -9.34 4.96
N SER A 37 1.87 -10.39 4.50
CA SER A 37 2.45 -11.40 3.61
C SER A 37 2.75 -10.86 2.21
N GLY A 38 2.41 -9.60 1.94
CA GLY A 38 2.68 -8.90 0.69
C GLY A 38 4.16 -8.91 0.34
N THR A 39 4.47 -9.45 -0.82
CA THR A 39 5.84 -9.59 -1.33
C THR A 39 6.39 -8.29 -1.89
N ASP A 40 5.51 -7.42 -2.37
CA ASP A 40 5.90 -6.34 -3.27
C ASP A 40 6.04 -5.00 -2.56
N ASN A 41 5.19 -4.72 -1.57
CA ASN A 41 5.13 -3.43 -0.88
C ASN A 41 5.29 -3.56 0.64
N CYS A 42 6.07 -2.66 1.22
CA CYS A 42 6.05 -2.36 2.64
C CYS A 42 4.90 -1.41 2.88
N MET A 43 4.03 -1.75 3.83
CA MET A 43 2.88 -0.94 4.20
C MET A 43 3.09 -0.38 5.61
N VAL A 44 2.98 0.94 5.73
CA VAL A 44 3.05 1.63 7.02
C VAL A 44 1.77 2.42 7.22
N ARG A 45 1.00 2.04 8.23
CA ARG A 45 -0.21 2.77 8.62
C ARG A 45 0.19 4.11 9.24
N ILE A 46 -0.51 5.17 8.83
CA ILE A 46 -0.28 6.56 9.26
C ILE A 46 -1.58 7.05 9.89
N GLY A 47 -1.54 7.30 11.21
CA GLY A 47 -2.74 7.50 12.00
C GLY A 47 -3.71 6.33 11.84
N GLU A 48 -5.01 6.64 11.80
CA GLU A 48 -6.04 5.62 11.67
C GLU A 48 -6.52 5.45 10.22
N GLN A 49 -6.37 6.47 9.38
CA GLN A 49 -7.10 6.57 8.12
C GLN A 49 -6.22 6.39 6.87
N MET A 50 -4.90 6.25 7.01
CA MET A 50 -4.00 6.23 5.85
C MET A 50 -2.97 5.11 5.92
N VAL A 51 -2.45 4.76 4.75
CA VAL A 51 -1.34 3.84 4.59
C VAL A 51 -0.36 4.33 3.53
N LEU A 52 0.91 4.36 3.89
CA LEU A 52 2.02 4.52 2.96
C LEU A 52 2.39 3.16 2.37
N ARG A 53 2.53 3.10 1.05
CA ARG A 53 3.06 1.95 0.31
C ARG A 53 4.40 2.33 -0.33
N VAL A 54 5.42 1.55 -0.02
CA VAL A 54 6.77 1.67 -0.61
C VAL A 54 7.20 0.30 -1.16
N PRO A 55 7.74 0.18 -2.38
CA PRO A 55 8.18 -1.09 -2.94
C PRO A 55 9.30 -1.70 -2.09
N ARG A 56 9.19 -2.99 -1.76
CA ARG A 56 10.21 -3.77 -1.04
C ARG A 56 11.35 -4.19 -1.94
N ARG A 57 11.15 -4.15 -3.26
CA ARG A 57 12.10 -4.58 -4.29
C ARG A 57 12.11 -3.61 -5.45
N TRP A 58 13.25 -3.46 -6.10
CA TRP A 58 13.38 -2.66 -7.32
C TRP A 58 12.48 -3.19 -8.43
N SER A 59 12.42 -4.51 -8.59
CA SER A 59 11.54 -5.19 -9.54
C SER A 59 10.04 -4.89 -9.33
N ALA A 60 9.63 -4.53 -8.11
CA ALA A 60 8.25 -4.21 -7.74
C ALA A 60 7.85 -2.74 -7.97
N THR A 61 8.82 -1.85 -8.25
CA THR A 61 8.56 -0.42 -8.50
C THR A 61 7.55 -0.19 -9.62
N GLN A 62 7.65 -0.96 -10.71
CA GLN A 62 6.72 -0.90 -11.84
C GLN A 62 5.27 -1.24 -11.45
N TYR A 63 5.08 -2.14 -10.48
CA TYR A 63 3.74 -2.53 -10.02
C TYR A 63 3.12 -1.41 -9.21
N LEU A 64 3.89 -0.78 -8.32
CA LEU A 64 3.40 0.38 -7.58
C LEU A 64 3.13 1.56 -8.51
N ALA A 65 4.00 1.82 -9.50
CA ALA A 65 3.74 2.86 -10.51
C ALA A 65 2.40 2.62 -11.23
N LYS A 66 2.12 1.37 -11.61
CA LYS A 66 0.83 0.99 -12.19
C LYS A 66 -0.33 1.22 -11.20
N GLU A 67 -0.19 0.87 -9.93
CA GLU A 67 -1.21 1.17 -8.91
C GLU A 67 -1.50 2.67 -8.82
N LEU A 68 -0.46 3.51 -8.81
CA LEU A 68 -0.59 4.98 -8.72
C LEU A 68 -1.34 5.57 -9.92
N ASP A 69 -1.19 5.00 -11.11
CA ASP A 69 -1.87 5.48 -12.32
C ASP A 69 -3.32 4.98 -12.43
N TRP A 70 -3.60 3.75 -11.98
CA TRP A 70 -4.88 3.09 -12.18
C TRP A 70 -5.87 3.27 -11.04
N LEU A 71 -5.44 3.25 -9.77
CA LEU A 71 -6.36 3.38 -8.63
C LEU A 71 -7.21 4.66 -8.66
N PRO A 72 -6.69 5.84 -9.06
CA PRO A 72 -7.53 7.04 -9.22
C PRO A 72 -8.60 6.91 -10.31
N ARG A 73 -8.42 6.01 -11.28
CA ARG A 73 -9.37 5.76 -12.39
C ARG A 73 -10.41 4.70 -12.03
N LEU A 74 -10.15 3.89 -11.02
CA LEU A 74 -11.03 2.83 -10.51
C LEU A 74 -11.90 3.35 -9.36
N GLN A 75 -12.15 4.64 -9.28
CA GLN A 75 -13.06 5.20 -8.28
C GLN A 75 -14.52 5.03 -8.74
N GLY A 76 -15.45 4.84 -7.79
CA GLY A 76 -16.87 4.64 -8.09
C GLY A 76 -17.29 3.19 -8.32
N LEU A 77 -16.39 2.24 -8.08
CA LEU A 77 -16.68 0.81 -8.07
C LEU A 77 -17.57 0.45 -6.85
N PRO A 78 -18.56 -0.45 -6.97
CA PRO A 78 -19.35 -0.97 -5.85
C PRO A 78 -18.55 -1.52 -4.64
N LEU A 79 -17.28 -1.91 -4.83
CA LEU A 79 -16.36 -2.28 -3.77
C LEU A 79 -15.44 -1.10 -3.42
N ALA A 80 -15.10 -0.98 -2.14
CA ALA A 80 -14.20 0.07 -1.67
C ALA A 80 -12.83 -0.04 -2.35
N VAL A 81 -12.40 1.05 -2.99
CA VAL A 81 -11.08 1.18 -3.62
C VAL A 81 -10.27 2.22 -2.82
N PRO A 82 -8.98 1.96 -2.51
CA PRO A 82 -8.16 2.93 -1.81
C PRO A 82 -8.05 4.24 -2.60
N VAL A 83 -8.36 5.35 -1.96
CA VAL A 83 -8.19 6.68 -2.55
C VAL A 83 -6.72 7.08 -2.44
N LEU A 84 -6.10 7.42 -3.57
CA LEU A 84 -4.74 7.98 -3.58
C LEU A 84 -4.76 9.40 -3.02
N ARG A 85 -4.09 9.61 -1.90
CA ARG A 85 -3.97 10.91 -1.21
C ARG A 85 -2.72 11.69 -1.61
N HIS A 86 -1.64 10.97 -1.86
CA HIS A 86 -0.38 11.57 -2.27
C HIS A 86 0.45 10.57 -3.07
N ARG A 87 1.15 11.05 -4.10
CA ARG A 87 2.11 10.28 -4.89
C ARG A 87 3.39 11.10 -5.04
N SER A 88 4.53 10.45 -4.91
CA SER A 88 5.82 11.06 -5.20
C SER A 88 6.87 9.97 -5.45
N CYS A 89 8.12 10.38 -5.66
CA CYS A 89 9.25 9.50 -5.93
C CYS A 89 10.43 9.92 -5.06
N LEU A 90 10.95 8.99 -4.26
CA LEU A 90 12.14 9.23 -3.46
C LEU A 90 13.38 8.97 -4.34
N ARG A 91 14.36 9.89 -4.32
CA ARG A 91 15.62 9.78 -5.10
C ARG A 91 15.40 9.55 -6.60
N ASP A 92 14.31 10.09 -7.15
CA ASP A 92 13.92 10.00 -8.56
C ASP A 92 13.61 8.60 -9.11
N ASP A 93 13.86 7.52 -8.37
CA ASP A 93 13.73 6.13 -8.84
C ASP A 93 12.87 5.22 -7.96
N LEU A 94 12.51 5.65 -6.74
CA LEU A 94 11.71 4.87 -5.82
C LEU A 94 10.31 5.48 -5.62
N PRO A 95 9.28 5.05 -6.39
CA PRO A 95 7.94 5.57 -6.23
C PRO A 95 7.37 5.19 -4.87
N PHE A 96 6.51 6.05 -4.33
CA PHE A 96 5.67 5.71 -3.19
C PHE A 96 4.30 6.39 -3.29
N GLY A 97 3.33 5.85 -2.55
CA GLY A 97 1.99 6.40 -2.48
C GLY A 97 1.41 6.34 -1.08
N ILE A 98 0.65 7.37 -0.71
CA ILE A 98 -0.19 7.38 0.48
C ILE A 98 -1.63 7.25 0.04
N PHE A 99 -2.32 6.27 0.61
CA PHE A 99 -3.70 5.93 0.28
C PHE A 99 -4.56 5.94 1.52
N ASP A 100 -5.87 6.04 1.35
CA ASP A 100 -6.81 5.73 2.42
C ASP A 100 -6.65 4.28 2.89
N TRP A 101 -6.70 4.12 4.20
CA TRP A 101 -6.79 2.82 4.84
C TRP A 101 -8.22 2.30 4.72
N ILE A 102 -8.37 1.10 4.18
CA ILE A 102 -9.65 0.39 4.17
C ILE A 102 -9.64 -0.56 5.36
N GLU A 103 -10.57 -0.37 6.29
CA GLU A 103 -10.74 -1.31 7.39
C GLU A 103 -11.27 -2.64 6.87
N GLY A 104 -10.60 -3.72 7.29
CA GLY A 104 -10.94 -5.07 6.89
C GLY A 104 -9.87 -6.07 7.27
N ASP A 105 -10.25 -7.33 7.25
CA ASP A 105 -9.34 -8.46 7.39
C ASP A 105 -8.95 -9.01 6.02
N LEU A 106 -7.76 -9.60 5.92
CA LEU A 106 -7.40 -10.40 4.75
C LEU A 106 -8.43 -11.52 4.54
N ALA A 107 -8.99 -11.56 3.33
CA ALA A 107 -9.87 -12.65 2.91
C ALA A 107 -9.08 -13.96 2.94
N ASN A 108 -9.39 -14.80 3.93
CA ASN A 108 -8.79 -16.11 4.12
C ASN A 108 -9.89 -17.16 3.89
N PRO A 109 -9.67 -18.22 3.11
CA PRO A 109 -10.66 -19.30 2.95
C PRO A 109 -11.21 -19.85 4.27
N ALA A 110 -10.39 -19.89 5.33
CA ALA A 110 -10.82 -20.30 6.67
C ALA A 110 -11.77 -19.31 7.37
N LYS A 111 -11.82 -18.06 6.91
CA LYS A 111 -12.71 -16.99 7.39
C LYS A 111 -13.91 -16.76 6.46
N ILE A 112 -14.03 -17.51 5.37
CA ILE A 112 -15.14 -17.41 4.42
C ILE A 112 -16.10 -18.56 4.68
N ALA A 113 -17.28 -18.26 5.20
CA ALA A 113 -18.29 -19.27 5.56
C ALA A 113 -18.84 -20.01 4.32
N ASP A 114 -19.03 -19.30 3.20
CA ASP A 114 -19.46 -19.87 1.92
C ASP A 114 -18.65 -19.25 0.76
N PRO A 115 -17.62 -19.94 0.27
CA PRO A 115 -16.79 -19.46 -0.83
C PRO A 115 -17.53 -19.28 -2.15
N VAL A 116 -18.59 -20.05 -2.41
CA VAL A 116 -19.35 -19.98 -3.65
C VAL A 116 -20.24 -18.74 -3.63
N ALA A 117 -20.95 -18.50 -2.52
CA ALA A 117 -21.76 -17.30 -2.36
C ALA A 117 -20.91 -16.01 -2.41
N VAL A 118 -19.71 -16.01 -1.82
CA VAL A 118 -18.77 -14.88 -1.91
C VAL A 118 -18.29 -14.68 -3.35
N ALA A 119 -17.95 -15.76 -4.07
CA ALA A 119 -17.54 -15.64 -5.47
C ALA A 119 -18.65 -15.10 -6.37
N GLN A 120 -19.90 -15.51 -6.15
CA GLN A 120 -21.07 -14.97 -6.85
C GLN A 120 -21.25 -13.49 -6.55
N SER A 121 -21.20 -13.09 -5.28
CA SER A 121 -21.31 -11.67 -4.89
C SER A 121 -20.20 -10.79 -5.48
N LEU A 122 -18.99 -11.32 -5.65
CA LEU A 122 -17.89 -10.61 -6.31
C LEU A 122 -18.06 -10.53 -7.83
N ALA A 123 -18.73 -11.51 -8.45
CA ALA A 123 -19.00 -11.56 -9.88
C ALA A 123 -20.18 -10.68 -10.31
N ASP A 124 -21.10 -10.36 -9.40
CA ASP A 124 -22.28 -9.51 -9.64
C ASP A 124 -21.96 -7.99 -9.69
N PHE A 125 -20.68 -7.64 -9.59
CA PHE A 125 -20.15 -6.28 -9.62
C PHE A 125 -19.99 -5.71 -11.03
#